data_AF-A0A382FTE4-F1
#
_entry.id   AF-A0A382FTE4-F1
#
_cell.length_a   1.000
_cell.length_b   1.000
_cell.length_c   1.000
_cell.angle_alpha   90.00
_cell.angle_beta   90.00
_cell.angle_gamma   90.00
#
_symmetry.space_group_name_H-M   'P 1'
#
loop_
_entity.id
_entity.type
_entity.pdbx_description
1 polymer ?
#
loop_
_entity_poly.entity_id
_entity_poly.type
_entity_poly.pdbx_seq_one_letter_code
_entity_poly.pdbx_strand_id
1 'polypeptide(L)'
;MAVYKDLKARLDRGDTIIHDAAVSTELQSMGVPMDFVAWSGPTNYTHPSSVVQMHERHIRAGSDIITTNTWSTLRPTLERAGYGDFVREINSRAVHLAQKARERASNGRDIYIAGSLSSHITGRDPRTGEIGFGAFSSSPQVSVAELEQYYGEVTGIMAEAGVDFFIVEA
;
A
#
# COMPACT_ATOMS: atom_id res chain seq x y z
N MET A 1 7.73 16.14 5.93
CA MET A 1 9.18 16.47 5.89
C MET A 1 9.88 16.45 7.24
N ALA A 2 9.26 16.82 8.38
CA ALA A 2 9.89 16.67 9.70
C ALA A 2 10.04 15.18 10.11
N VAL A 3 8.97 14.40 9.90
CA VAL A 3 8.87 13.00 10.33
C VAL A 3 9.96 12.07 9.74
N TYR A 4 10.28 12.19 8.44
CA TYR A 4 11.37 11.41 7.83
C TYR A 4 12.75 11.77 8.38
N LYS A 5 13.00 13.04 8.74
CA LYS A 5 14.28 13.45 9.33
C LYS A 5 14.48 12.78 10.70
N ASP A 6 13.41 12.63 11.47
CA ASP A 6 13.45 11.97 12.77
C ASP A 6 13.75 10.47 12.63
N LEU A 7 13.09 9.79 11.69
CA LEU A 7 13.40 8.40 11.34
C LEU A 7 14.86 8.24 10.90
N LYS A 8 15.34 9.12 10.01
CA LYS A 8 16.72 9.09 9.56
C LYS A 8 17.70 9.33 10.70
N ALA A 9 17.41 10.25 11.63
CA ALA A 9 18.26 10.49 12.79
C ALA A 9 18.32 9.27 13.73
N ARG A 10 17.21 8.53 13.90
CA ARG A 10 17.21 7.25 14.63
C ARG A 10 18.14 6.24 13.95
N LEU A 11 18.01 6.06 12.64
CA LEU A 11 18.87 5.17 11.85
C LEU A 11 20.35 5.55 11.94
N ASP A 12 20.68 6.84 11.80
CA ASP A 12 22.07 7.33 11.85
C ASP A 12 22.73 7.12 13.23
N ARG A 13 21.93 7.06 14.31
CA ARG A 13 22.42 6.72 15.67
C ARG A 13 22.59 5.22 15.90
N GLY A 14 22.15 4.38 14.97
CA GLY A 14 22.16 2.92 15.11
C GLY A 14 20.95 2.35 15.87
N ASP A 15 19.86 3.12 16.01
CA ASP A 15 18.63 2.61 16.60
C ASP A 15 18.06 1.48 15.70
N THR A 16 17.59 0.39 16.32
CA THR A 16 16.86 -0.65 15.57
C THR A 16 15.43 -0.18 15.30
N ILE A 17 15.02 -0.23 14.03
CA ILE A 17 13.68 0.15 13.57
C ILE A 17 12.96 -1.11 13.10
N ILE A 18 11.78 -1.37 13.66
CA ILE A 18 10.98 -2.54 13.32
C ILE A 18 9.95 -2.18 12.25
N HIS A 19 10.07 -2.81 11.07
CA HIS A 19 9.06 -2.74 10.02
C HIS A 19 7.90 -3.69 10.33
N ASP A 20 6.72 -3.43 9.80
CA ASP A 20 5.60 -4.37 9.88
C ASP A 20 5.80 -5.63 9.02
N ALA A 21 4.90 -6.58 9.21
CA ALA A 21 4.90 -7.84 8.47
C ALA A 21 3.90 -7.78 7.31
N ALA A 22 3.63 -8.93 6.69
CA ALA A 22 2.82 -9.00 5.50
C ALA A 22 1.34 -8.62 5.75
N VAL A 23 0.98 -7.40 5.34
CA VAL A 23 -0.35 -6.79 5.46
C VAL A 23 -1.45 -7.64 4.80
N SER A 24 -1.26 -8.00 3.54
CA SER A 24 -2.27 -8.68 2.73
C SER A 24 -2.56 -10.09 3.21
N THR A 25 -1.53 -10.83 3.63
CA THR A 25 -1.70 -12.19 4.20
C THR A 25 -2.32 -12.15 5.58
N GLU A 26 -2.02 -11.12 6.39
CA GLU A 26 -2.66 -10.97 7.70
C GLU A 26 -4.16 -10.68 7.55
N LEU A 27 -4.55 -9.78 6.63
CA LEU A 27 -5.95 -9.54 6.29
C LEU A 27 -6.67 -10.82 5.85
N GLN A 28 -6.03 -11.62 5.00
CA GLN A 28 -6.58 -12.92 4.60
C GLN A 28 -6.72 -13.88 5.79
N SER A 29 -5.74 -13.92 6.70
CA SER A 29 -5.80 -14.74 7.91
C SER A 29 -6.91 -14.31 8.89
N MET A 30 -7.29 -13.02 8.84
CA MET A 30 -8.42 -12.46 9.57
C MET A 30 -9.78 -12.78 8.91
N GLY A 31 -9.80 -13.53 7.81
CA GLY A 31 -11.02 -13.90 7.10
C GLY A 31 -11.56 -12.81 6.19
N VAL A 32 -10.77 -11.77 5.86
CA VAL A 32 -11.19 -10.73 4.93
C VAL A 32 -11.19 -11.30 3.50
N PRO A 33 -12.28 -11.15 2.73
CA PRO A 33 -12.33 -11.61 1.34
C PRO A 33 -11.30 -10.88 0.46
N MET A 34 -10.50 -11.64 -0.29
CA MET A 34 -9.51 -11.11 -1.24
C MET A 34 -10.09 -11.05 -2.64
N ASP A 35 -9.80 -9.97 -3.37
CA ASP A 35 -10.08 -9.86 -4.80
C ASP A 35 -9.11 -10.73 -5.61
N PHE A 36 -9.59 -11.34 -6.67
CA PHE A 36 -8.77 -12.24 -7.49
C PHE A 36 -7.64 -11.51 -8.25
N VAL A 37 -7.82 -10.22 -8.58
CA VAL A 37 -6.88 -9.41 -9.35
C VAL A 37 -6.14 -8.43 -8.45
N ALA A 38 -6.88 -7.65 -7.67
CA ALA A 38 -6.33 -6.58 -6.83
C ALA A 38 -6.06 -7.02 -5.39
N TRP A 39 -6.16 -8.31 -5.08
CA TRP A 39 -5.90 -8.88 -3.75
C TRP A 39 -6.61 -8.12 -2.63
N SER A 40 -5.87 -7.55 -1.68
CA SER A 40 -6.40 -6.82 -0.53
C SER A 40 -6.63 -5.35 -0.83
N GLY A 41 -6.22 -4.82 -1.99
CA GLY A 41 -6.37 -3.41 -2.35
C GLY A 41 -7.80 -2.89 -2.16
N PRO A 42 -8.84 -3.57 -2.70
CA PRO A 42 -10.23 -3.16 -2.51
C PRO A 42 -10.73 -3.19 -1.04
N THR A 43 -10.02 -3.87 -0.14
CA THR A 43 -10.43 -3.94 1.28
C THR A 43 -10.27 -2.60 2.01
N ASN A 44 -9.45 -1.68 1.49
CA ASN A 44 -9.42 -0.28 1.97
C ASN A 44 -10.78 0.41 1.82
N TYR A 45 -11.57 -0.02 0.83
CA TYR A 45 -12.92 0.48 0.59
C TYR A 45 -13.98 -0.38 1.27
N THR A 46 -13.90 -1.70 1.10
CA THR A 46 -14.98 -2.64 1.50
C THR A 46 -14.90 -3.10 2.96
N HIS A 47 -13.69 -3.18 3.54
CA HIS A 47 -13.46 -3.69 4.90
C HIS A 47 -12.51 -2.77 5.73
N PRO A 48 -12.77 -1.45 5.80
CA PRO A 48 -11.85 -0.49 6.41
C PRO A 48 -11.56 -0.80 7.89
N SER A 49 -12.54 -1.30 8.63
CA SER A 49 -12.35 -1.66 10.05
C SER A 49 -11.33 -2.79 10.22
N SER A 50 -11.29 -3.76 9.31
CA SER A 50 -10.32 -4.86 9.35
C SER A 50 -8.90 -4.38 9.01
N VAL A 51 -8.77 -3.44 8.08
CA VAL A 51 -7.48 -2.80 7.76
C VAL A 51 -6.93 -2.04 8.96
N VAL A 52 -7.78 -1.25 9.64
CA VAL A 52 -7.37 -0.56 10.89
C VAL A 52 -6.94 -1.58 11.93
N GLN A 53 -7.73 -2.63 12.17
CA GLN A 53 -7.41 -3.65 13.17
C GLN A 53 -6.07 -4.35 12.86
N MET A 54 -5.79 -4.67 11.60
CA MET A 54 -4.53 -5.27 11.17
C MET A 54 -3.35 -4.35 11.46
N HIS A 55 -3.41 -3.07 11.08
CA HIS A 55 -2.32 -2.13 11.41
C HIS A 55 -2.15 -1.94 12.91
N GLU A 56 -3.25 -1.89 13.68
CA GLU A 56 -3.16 -1.82 15.14
C GLU A 56 -2.46 -3.06 15.73
N ARG A 57 -2.61 -4.25 15.13
CA ARG A 57 -1.90 -5.47 15.56
C ARG A 57 -0.40 -5.34 15.33
N HIS A 58 0.04 -4.90 14.15
CA HIS A 58 1.46 -4.64 13.87
C HIS A 58 2.05 -3.61 14.84
N ILE A 59 1.36 -2.49 15.05
CA ILE A 59 1.80 -1.46 15.98
C ILE A 59 1.96 -2.05 17.39
N ARG A 60 0.92 -2.72 17.92
CA ARG A 60 0.97 -3.31 19.27
C ARG A 60 2.03 -4.42 19.40
N ALA A 61 2.35 -5.12 18.31
CA ALA A 61 3.41 -6.13 18.28
C ALA A 61 4.83 -5.55 18.33
N GLY A 62 5.00 -4.27 17.99
CA GLY A 62 6.29 -3.59 18.11
C GLY A 62 6.73 -2.76 16.91
N SER A 63 5.97 -2.76 15.80
CA SER A 63 6.37 -2.04 14.58
C SER A 63 6.50 -0.54 14.82
N ASP A 64 7.63 0.02 14.38
CA ASP A 64 7.90 1.45 14.28
C ASP A 64 7.42 2.00 12.92
N ILE A 65 7.44 1.17 11.86
CA ILE A 65 6.95 1.50 10.52
C ILE A 65 5.79 0.58 10.19
N ILE A 66 4.69 1.13 9.70
CA ILE A 66 3.63 0.37 9.03
C ILE A 66 3.53 0.77 7.56
N THR A 67 3.26 -0.20 6.69
CA THR A 67 3.05 0.02 5.26
C THR A 67 1.57 0.17 4.94
N THR A 68 1.21 1.08 4.03
CA THR A 68 -0.17 1.17 3.55
C THR A 68 -0.54 -0.08 2.76
N ASN A 69 -1.80 -0.51 2.83
CA ASN A 69 -2.32 -1.62 2.03
C ASN A 69 -2.50 -1.22 0.54
N THR A 70 -1.40 -0.92 -0.14
CA THR A 70 -1.36 -0.34 -1.50
C THR A 70 -0.47 -1.09 -2.49
N TRP A 71 0.00 -2.29 -2.12
CA TRP A 71 0.84 -3.10 -2.99
C TRP A 71 0.16 -3.40 -4.35
N SER A 72 -1.14 -3.66 -4.38
CA SER A 72 -1.91 -3.99 -5.59
C SER A 72 -2.94 -2.92 -6.00
N THR A 73 -2.68 -1.63 -5.73
CA THR A 73 -3.66 -0.54 -5.93
C THR A 73 -3.33 0.42 -7.07
N LEU A 74 -2.41 0.05 -7.96
CA LEU A 74 -2.16 0.79 -9.20
C LEU A 74 -3.38 0.75 -10.12
N ARG A 75 -3.56 1.81 -10.91
CA ARG A 75 -4.70 1.99 -11.82
C ARG A 75 -4.99 0.76 -12.70
N PRO A 76 -4.02 0.17 -13.42
CA PRO A 76 -4.30 -0.99 -14.27
C PRO A 76 -4.88 -2.18 -13.49
N THR A 77 -4.36 -2.42 -12.29
CA THR A 77 -4.81 -3.52 -11.42
C THR A 77 -6.22 -3.26 -10.91
N LEU A 78 -6.51 -2.03 -10.44
CA LEU A 78 -7.84 -1.67 -9.96
C LEU A 78 -8.88 -1.61 -11.08
N GLU A 79 -8.56 -1.07 -12.25
CA GLU A 79 -9.44 -1.10 -13.43
C GLU A 79 -9.83 -2.53 -13.78
N ARG A 80 -8.86 -3.44 -13.80
CA ARG A 80 -9.12 -4.85 -14.12
C ARG A 80 -9.94 -5.58 -13.06
N ALA A 81 -9.83 -5.16 -11.80
CA ALA A 81 -10.64 -5.63 -10.68
C ALA A 81 -12.04 -4.98 -10.61
N GLY A 82 -12.37 -4.04 -11.51
CA GLY A 82 -13.66 -3.34 -11.51
C GLY A 82 -13.72 -2.12 -10.58
N TYR A 83 -12.57 -1.62 -10.11
CA TYR A 83 -12.42 -0.48 -9.20
C TYR A 83 -11.70 0.72 -9.82
N GLY A 84 -11.67 0.83 -11.15
CA GLY A 84 -10.94 1.88 -11.88
C GLY A 84 -11.36 3.33 -11.52
N ASP A 85 -12.64 3.53 -11.24
CA ASP A 85 -13.19 4.83 -10.81
C ASP A 85 -12.85 5.15 -9.35
N PHE A 86 -12.41 4.15 -8.58
CA PHE A 86 -12.14 4.25 -7.15
C PHE A 86 -10.65 4.31 -6.82
N VAL A 87 -9.75 4.46 -7.80
CA VAL A 87 -8.29 4.50 -7.58
C VAL A 87 -7.91 5.53 -6.52
N ARG A 88 -8.41 6.77 -6.66
CA ARG A 88 -8.15 7.84 -5.68
C ARG A 88 -8.70 7.51 -4.30
N GLU A 89 -9.91 6.99 -4.24
CA GLU A 89 -10.58 6.70 -2.98
C GLU A 89 -9.91 5.54 -2.24
N ILE A 90 -9.59 4.44 -2.93
CA ILE A 90 -8.90 3.27 -2.36
C ILE A 90 -7.53 3.65 -1.80
N ASN A 91 -6.72 4.38 -2.59
CA ASN A 91 -5.36 4.75 -2.17
C ASN A 91 -5.35 5.78 -1.04
N SER A 92 -6.20 6.81 -1.09
CA SER A 92 -6.29 7.80 0.00
C SER A 92 -6.83 7.17 1.29
N ARG A 93 -7.83 6.29 1.22
CA ARG A 93 -8.33 5.53 2.37
C ARG A 93 -7.24 4.67 2.99
N ALA A 94 -6.39 4.01 2.20
CA ALA A 94 -5.30 3.20 2.76
C ALA A 94 -4.42 4.00 3.73
N VAL A 95 -4.06 5.24 3.35
CA VAL A 95 -3.28 6.15 4.21
C VAL A 95 -4.06 6.56 5.45
N HIS A 96 -5.32 6.99 5.30
CA HIS A 96 -6.15 7.40 6.44
C HIS A 96 -6.41 6.26 7.44
N LEU A 97 -6.54 5.02 6.96
CA LEU A 97 -6.73 3.85 7.80
C LEU A 97 -5.47 3.51 8.60
N ALA A 98 -4.28 3.61 7.99
CA ALA A 98 -3.01 3.50 8.69
C ALA A 98 -2.82 4.60 9.74
N GLN A 99 -3.18 5.86 9.42
CA GLN A 99 -3.15 6.98 10.37
C GLN A 99 -4.09 6.75 11.56
N LYS A 100 -5.31 6.28 11.30
CA LYS A 100 -6.28 5.93 12.34
C LYS A 100 -5.78 4.80 13.25
N ALA A 101 -5.11 3.80 12.70
CA ALA A 101 -4.49 2.73 13.49
C ALA A 101 -3.36 3.28 14.37
N ARG A 102 -2.50 4.14 13.81
CA ARG A 102 -1.45 4.86 14.55
C ARG A 102 -2.02 5.64 15.74
N GLU A 103 -3.05 6.44 15.52
CA GLU A 103 -3.73 7.22 16.57
C GLU A 103 -4.24 6.34 17.73
N ARG A 104 -4.71 5.13 17.41
CA ARG A 104 -5.33 4.22 18.38
C ARG A 104 -4.35 3.29 19.11
N ALA A 105 -3.18 3.03 18.53
CA ALA A 105 -2.28 1.97 19.01
C ALA A 105 -0.84 2.43 19.29
N SER A 106 -0.45 3.65 18.92
CA SER A 106 0.93 4.13 19.11
C SER A 106 1.38 4.10 20.56
N ASN A 107 0.48 4.39 21.50
CA ASN A 107 0.74 4.52 22.93
C ASN A 107 1.93 5.47 23.22
N GLY A 108 1.98 6.60 22.51
CA GLY A 108 3.03 7.61 22.65
C GLY A 108 4.33 7.29 21.93
N ARG A 109 4.43 6.16 21.20
CA ARG A 109 5.55 5.87 20.32
C ARG A 109 5.39 6.56 18.97
N ASP A 110 6.49 6.95 18.37
CA ASP A 110 6.51 7.45 17.00
C ASP A 110 6.33 6.27 16.03
N ILE A 111 5.19 6.26 15.34
CA ILE A 111 4.87 5.28 14.30
C ILE A 111 4.88 6.00 12.95
N TYR A 112 5.70 5.50 12.03
CA TYR A 112 5.84 6.02 10.68
C TYR A 112 4.96 5.24 9.71
N ILE A 113 4.37 5.95 8.74
CA ILE A 113 3.49 5.36 7.73
C ILE A 113 4.19 5.45 6.37
N ALA A 114 4.57 4.29 5.85
CA ALA A 114 5.18 4.14 4.54
C ALA A 114 4.12 3.87 3.47
N GLY A 115 4.12 4.65 2.40
CA GLY A 115 3.38 4.34 1.19
C GLY A 115 4.02 3.15 0.47
N SER A 116 3.35 2.01 0.45
CA SER A 116 3.80 0.82 -0.28
C SER A 116 3.63 1.01 -1.79
N LEU A 117 4.70 0.79 -2.54
CA LEU A 117 4.75 0.76 -4.00
C LEU A 117 5.32 -0.57 -4.45
N SER A 118 4.46 -1.46 -4.96
CA SER A 118 4.92 -2.71 -5.55
C SER A 118 5.61 -2.46 -6.88
N SER A 119 6.65 -3.24 -7.17
CA SER A 119 7.20 -3.36 -8.53
C SER A 119 6.33 -4.23 -9.47
N HIS A 120 5.28 -4.87 -8.96
CA HIS A 120 4.37 -5.71 -9.73
C HIS A 120 3.29 -4.88 -10.40
N ILE A 121 3.16 -5.05 -11.71
CA ILE A 121 2.12 -4.42 -12.52
C ILE A 121 1.32 -5.48 -13.27
N THR A 122 0.00 -5.30 -13.28
CA THR A 122 -0.88 -6.09 -14.14
C THR A 122 -0.56 -5.76 -15.59
N GLY A 123 0.06 -6.72 -16.29
CA GLY A 123 0.49 -6.57 -17.67
C GLY A 123 -0.66 -6.58 -18.68
N ARG A 124 -0.36 -6.23 -19.93
CA ARG A 124 -1.29 -6.37 -21.06
C ARG A 124 -1.14 -7.75 -21.73
N ASP A 125 -2.26 -8.31 -22.20
CA ASP A 125 -2.23 -9.47 -23.09
C ASP A 125 -1.61 -9.04 -24.43
N PRO A 126 -0.54 -9.71 -24.90
CA PRO A 126 0.14 -9.33 -26.14
C PRO A 126 -0.70 -9.51 -27.40
N ARG A 127 -1.83 -10.24 -27.33
CA ARG A 127 -2.74 -10.47 -28.47
C ARG A 127 -3.80 -9.40 -28.58
N THR A 128 -4.29 -8.88 -27.45
CA THR A 128 -5.42 -7.95 -27.42
C THR A 128 -5.02 -6.53 -27.04
N GLY A 129 -3.87 -6.33 -26.39
CA GLY A 129 -3.46 -5.05 -25.82
C GLY A 129 -4.25 -4.64 -24.57
N GLU A 130 -5.23 -5.45 -24.16
CA GLU A 130 -6.01 -5.25 -22.95
C GLU A 130 -5.22 -5.69 -21.72
N ILE A 131 -5.52 -5.12 -20.55
CA ILE A 131 -4.94 -5.56 -19.29
C ILE A 131 -5.37 -7.01 -19.02
N GLY A 132 -4.41 -7.94 -19.04
CA GLY A 132 -4.63 -9.38 -19.22
C GLY A 132 -4.18 -10.24 -18.04
N PHE A 133 -4.59 -11.52 -18.07
CA PHE A 133 -4.32 -12.47 -16.99
C PHE A 133 -2.82 -12.70 -16.81
N GLY A 134 -2.29 -12.17 -15.71
CA GLY A 134 -0.88 -12.25 -15.37
C GLY A 134 -0.58 -11.32 -14.21
N ALA A 135 -1.19 -11.59 -13.04
CA ALA A 135 -0.80 -10.96 -11.77
C ALA A 135 0.70 -11.15 -11.46
N PHE A 136 1.38 -12.02 -12.23
CA PHE A 136 2.81 -12.32 -12.18
C PHE A 136 3.42 -12.50 -13.59
N SER A 137 2.98 -11.71 -14.58
CA SER A 137 3.58 -11.73 -15.92
C SER A 137 5.00 -11.15 -15.88
N SER A 138 5.99 -11.90 -16.35
CA SER A 138 7.41 -11.54 -16.39
C SER A 138 7.76 -10.37 -17.34
N SER A 139 6.78 -9.83 -18.05
CA SER A 139 6.97 -8.66 -18.91
C SER A 139 5.64 -7.90 -19.03
N PRO A 140 5.32 -6.99 -18.09
CA PRO A 140 4.25 -6.04 -18.32
C PRO A 140 4.64 -5.25 -19.57
N GLN A 141 3.91 -5.45 -20.67
CA GLN A 141 4.05 -4.67 -21.91
C GLN A 141 3.55 -3.25 -21.66
N VAL A 142 4.28 -2.50 -20.83
CA VAL A 142 3.95 -1.16 -20.32
C VAL A 142 5.18 -0.30 -20.54
N SER A 143 5.00 0.84 -21.19
CA SER A 143 6.08 1.80 -21.47
C SER A 143 6.52 2.53 -20.21
N VAL A 144 7.74 3.08 -20.21
CA VAL A 144 8.24 3.92 -19.09
C VAL A 144 7.29 5.09 -18.80
N ALA A 145 6.72 5.72 -19.85
CA ALA A 145 5.77 6.82 -19.68
C ALA A 145 4.46 6.38 -18.99
N GLU A 146 3.95 5.18 -19.30
CA GLU A 146 2.79 4.62 -18.59
C GLU A 146 3.14 4.29 -17.14
N LEU A 147 4.33 3.75 -16.86
CA LEU A 147 4.79 3.51 -15.49
C LEU A 147 4.83 4.82 -14.70
N GLU A 148 5.46 5.86 -15.26
CA GLU A 148 5.50 7.20 -14.65
C GLU A 148 4.11 7.75 -14.36
N GLN A 149 3.15 7.54 -15.28
CA GLN A 149 1.77 7.93 -15.08
C GLN A 149 1.11 7.15 -13.92
N TYR A 150 1.20 5.83 -13.91
CA TYR A 150 0.53 5.00 -12.90
C TYR A 150 1.11 5.19 -11.50
N TYR A 151 2.43 5.19 -11.36
CA TYR A 151 3.08 5.45 -10.08
C TYR A 151 2.92 6.92 -9.68
N GLY A 152 3.00 7.87 -10.61
CA GLY A 152 2.80 9.30 -10.35
C GLY A 152 1.41 9.59 -9.79
N GLU A 153 0.37 8.95 -10.35
CA GLU A 153 -1.00 9.07 -9.82
C GLU A 153 -1.10 8.58 -8.37
N VAL A 154 -0.68 7.34 -8.11
CA VAL A 154 -0.86 6.72 -6.79
C VAL A 154 0.04 7.38 -5.73
N THR A 155 1.29 7.72 -6.07
CA THR A 155 2.17 8.47 -5.17
C THR A 155 1.65 9.87 -4.90
N GLY A 156 1.10 10.56 -5.91
CA GLY A 156 0.45 11.86 -5.72
C GLY A 156 -0.71 11.78 -4.72
N ILE A 157 -1.60 10.79 -4.87
CA ILE A 157 -2.72 10.56 -3.95
C ILE A 157 -2.22 10.28 -2.52
N MET A 158 -1.24 9.39 -2.36
CA MET A 158 -0.72 9.03 -1.04
C MET A 158 0.04 10.18 -0.37
N ALA A 159 0.80 10.96 -1.14
CA ALA A 159 1.51 12.14 -0.65
C ALA A 159 0.51 13.22 -0.19
N GLU A 160 -0.56 13.46 -0.97
CA GLU A 160 -1.66 14.35 -0.57
C GLU A 160 -2.35 13.88 0.71
N ALA A 161 -2.57 12.57 0.87
CA ALA A 161 -3.18 11.98 2.07
C ALA A 161 -2.23 11.93 3.30
N GLY A 162 -0.93 12.14 3.08
CA GLY A 162 0.05 12.32 4.16
C GLY A 162 0.74 11.03 4.63
N VAL A 163 1.29 10.24 3.69
CA VAL A 163 2.36 9.28 4.04
C VAL A 163 3.65 9.99 4.45
N ASP A 164 4.46 9.35 5.29
CA ASP A 164 5.71 9.93 5.77
C ASP A 164 6.86 9.79 4.75
N PHE A 165 6.85 8.67 4.02
CA PHE A 165 7.77 8.33 2.92
C PHE A 165 7.19 7.19 2.08
N PHE A 166 7.88 6.81 1.01
CA PHE A 166 7.52 5.67 0.17
C PHE A 166 8.54 4.54 0.32
N ILE A 167 8.06 3.30 0.24
CA ILE A 167 8.89 2.10 0.09
C ILE A 167 8.55 1.48 -1.26
N VAL A 168 9.58 1.22 -2.06
CA VAL A 168 9.47 0.40 -3.26
C VAL A 168 9.79 -1.03 -2.86
N GLU A 169 8.81 -1.93 -2.99
CA GLU A 169 8.89 -3.30 -2.50
C GLU A 169 8.44 -4.33 -3.56
N ALA A 170 8.73 -5.60 -3.27
CA ALA A 170 8.42 -6.75 -4.11
C ALA A 170 7.37 -7.63 -3.43
#